data_AF-A0A539D3U8-F1
#
_entry.id   AF-A0A539D3U8-F1
#
_cell.length_a   1.000
_cell.length_b   1.000
_cell.length_c   1.000
_cell.angle_alpha   90.00
_cell.angle_beta   90.00
_cell.angle_gamma   90.00
#
_symmetry.space_group_name_H-M   'P 1'
#
loop_
_entity.id
_entity.type
_entity.pdbx_description
1 polymer ?
#
loop_
_entity_poly.entity_id
_entity_poly.type
_entity_poly.pdbx_seq_one_letter_code
_entity_poly.pdbx_strand_id
1 'polypeptide(L)'
;ITATPQLKGRSDSGRTATIASAMPETPVLYVLNGPNLNLLGVREPDIYGHETLADVQALCERAADSAAVVFRQTNHEGELIDWVHEAREKASALVINAAGYTHTSVALLDALKTLTIPIVECHLSNPAARERFRHRSYVSPVATGVVSGFGPFSYELAVRAALRLAQERRAESKTPAPKLKNEAEIDTTLVRQLADILNDTSLTEIEVERGELRIRVAREIVAAPVMQYAAAPAPAAHVPAAAPAAAAPAAMPSDPATIVAKKGEEVKSPMVGTVYLQASPEAPPFCQAGDKVKKGQTLLIVEAMKTMNPIQAPRDGVVVEVLVGDAQPVEFGEPLVLLEA
;
A
#
# COMPACT_ATOMS: atom_id res chain seq x y z
N ILE A 1 -18.71 8.36 -78.69
CA ILE A 1 -17.32 8.90 -78.75
C ILE A 1 -17.36 10.13 -77.85
N THR A 2 -16.73 10.18 -76.68
CA THR A 2 -15.33 9.87 -76.34
C THR A 2 -15.19 9.01 -75.07
N ALA A 3 -14.02 8.38 -74.89
CA ALA A 3 -13.71 7.53 -73.75
C ALA A 3 -12.77 8.23 -72.73
N THR A 4 -12.83 7.77 -71.49
CA THR A 4 -12.02 8.20 -70.33
C THR A 4 -10.54 7.82 -70.46
N PRO A 5 -9.67 8.44 -69.63
CA PRO A 5 -8.69 7.63 -68.89
C PRO A 5 -8.77 7.85 -67.37
N GLN A 6 -8.48 6.79 -66.61
CA GLN A 6 -8.44 6.78 -65.15
C GLN A 6 -7.16 7.44 -64.59
N LEU A 7 -7.21 7.84 -63.32
CA LEU A 7 -6.04 7.73 -62.44
C LEU A 7 -6.46 7.28 -61.02
N LYS A 8 -5.74 6.28 -60.51
CA LYS A 8 -5.76 5.81 -59.11
C LYS A 8 -5.44 7.00 -58.17
N GLY A 9 -5.93 7.10 -56.95
CA GLY A 9 -6.49 6.05 -56.09
C GLY A 9 -5.53 5.75 -54.93
N ARG A 10 -5.74 6.41 -53.78
CA ARG A 10 -5.29 5.93 -52.47
C ARG A 10 -6.11 6.58 -51.36
N SER A 11 -6.95 5.78 -50.73
CA SER A 11 -7.45 6.06 -49.38
C SER A 11 -6.27 5.98 -48.41
N ASP A 12 -6.11 6.97 -47.55
CA ASP A 12 -5.41 6.77 -46.29
C ASP A 12 -6.39 6.99 -45.15
N SER A 13 -6.59 5.95 -44.34
CA SER A 13 -7.56 5.95 -43.27
C SER A 13 -7.04 6.79 -42.12
N GLY A 14 -7.88 7.68 -41.59
CA GLY A 14 -7.51 8.57 -40.50
C GLY A 14 -7.04 7.79 -39.27
N ARG A 15 -5.72 7.71 -39.08
CA ARG A 15 -5.14 7.46 -37.77
C ARG A 15 -5.32 8.72 -36.95
N THR A 16 -6.24 8.67 -35.99
CA THR A 16 -6.35 9.64 -34.90
C THR A 16 -5.05 9.60 -34.10
N ALA A 17 -4.11 10.45 -34.49
CA ALA A 17 -2.94 10.73 -33.67
C ALA A 17 -3.43 11.47 -32.42
N THR A 18 -3.35 10.81 -31.26
CA THR A 18 -3.59 11.44 -29.97
C THR A 18 -2.62 12.59 -29.83
N ILE A 19 -3.13 13.82 -29.98
CA ILE A 19 -2.34 15.02 -29.83
C ILE A 19 -1.96 15.11 -28.34
N ALA A 20 -0.72 14.74 -28.01
CA ALA A 20 -0.17 15.04 -26.71
C ALA A 20 -0.17 16.56 -26.56
N SER A 21 -1.12 17.08 -25.78
CA SER A 21 -1.28 18.52 -25.60
C SER A 21 0.03 19.10 -25.09
N ALA A 22 0.64 19.99 -25.87
CA ALA A 22 1.87 20.66 -25.47
C ALA A 22 1.52 21.55 -24.27
N MET A 23 1.97 21.14 -23.08
CA MET A 23 1.77 21.92 -21.85
C MET A 23 2.29 23.35 -22.03
N PRO A 24 1.62 24.37 -21.45
CA PRO A 24 2.00 25.77 -21.61
C PRO A 24 3.46 26.02 -21.23
N GLU A 25 4.08 27.02 -21.87
CA GLU A 25 5.50 27.33 -21.64
C GLU A 25 5.81 27.61 -20.17
N THR A 26 4.90 28.34 -19.52
CA THR A 26 4.86 28.55 -18.07
C THR A 26 4.14 27.38 -17.38
N PRO A 27 4.77 26.68 -16.42
CA PRO A 27 4.10 25.66 -15.63
C PRO A 27 2.91 26.23 -14.86
N VAL A 28 1.84 25.45 -14.74
CA VAL A 28 0.65 25.83 -13.93
C VAL A 28 0.56 24.90 -12.73
N LEU A 29 0.57 25.47 -11.53
CA LEU A 29 0.47 24.74 -10.27
C LEU A 29 -0.93 24.90 -9.70
N TYR A 30 -1.64 23.81 -9.47
CA TYR A 30 -2.90 23.84 -8.72
C TYR A 30 -2.59 23.62 -7.24
N VAL A 31 -3.14 24.47 -6.37
CA VAL A 31 -3.07 24.33 -4.91
C VAL A 31 -4.51 24.26 -4.39
N LEU A 32 -4.96 23.04 -4.11
CA LEU A 32 -6.35 22.75 -3.79
C LEU A 32 -6.52 22.47 -2.29
N ASN A 33 -7.46 23.16 -1.66
CA ASN A 33 -7.69 23.15 -0.23
C ASN A 33 -9.11 22.65 0.08
N GLY A 34 -9.20 21.63 0.92
CA GLY A 34 -10.44 21.02 1.38
C GLY A 34 -11.11 21.79 2.54
N PRO A 35 -12.06 21.13 3.23
CA PRO A 35 -13.01 21.79 4.12
C PRO A 35 -12.37 22.35 5.39
N ASN A 36 -12.95 23.45 5.89
CA ASN A 36 -12.56 24.22 7.09
C ASN A 36 -11.25 25.02 6.98
N LEU A 37 -10.46 24.88 5.92
CA LEU A 37 -9.22 25.67 5.75
C LEU A 37 -9.49 27.17 5.54
N ASN A 38 -10.72 27.55 5.19
CA ASN A 38 -11.17 28.95 5.23
C ASN A 38 -11.28 29.56 6.64
N LEU A 39 -11.07 28.78 7.71
CA LEU A 39 -11.12 29.21 9.11
C LEU A 39 -9.74 29.33 9.77
N LEU A 40 -8.65 29.21 8.99
CA LEU A 40 -7.28 29.42 9.46
C LEU A 40 -7.08 30.84 10.02
N GLY A 41 -6.26 30.96 11.06
CA GLY A 41 -6.07 32.17 11.85
C GLY A 41 -7.21 32.50 12.83
N VAL A 42 -8.37 31.86 12.70
CA VAL A 42 -9.55 32.09 13.58
C VAL A 42 -9.83 30.89 14.48
N ARG A 43 -9.68 29.67 13.97
CA ARG A 43 -10.03 28.43 14.68
C ARG A 43 -8.81 27.70 15.21
N GLU A 44 -8.81 27.35 16.49
CA GLU A 44 -7.78 26.51 17.15
C GLU A 44 -6.33 26.96 16.81
N PRO A 45 -5.97 28.24 17.01
CA PRO A 45 -4.70 28.80 16.53
C PRO A 45 -3.46 28.11 17.12
N ASP A 46 -3.57 27.56 18.34
CA ASP A 46 -2.49 26.79 18.98
C ASP A 46 -2.13 25.48 18.23
N ILE A 47 -3.01 25.00 17.34
CA ILE A 47 -2.84 23.76 16.55
C ILE A 47 -2.47 24.06 15.09
N TYR A 48 -3.00 25.14 14.50
CA TYR A 48 -2.88 25.42 13.07
C TYR A 48 -2.06 26.68 12.72
N GLY A 49 -1.67 27.48 13.72
CA GLY A 49 -1.03 28.78 13.53
C GLY A 49 -2.02 29.95 13.53
N HIS A 50 -1.46 31.16 13.54
CA HIS A 50 -2.24 32.41 13.43
C HIS A 50 -2.36 32.89 11.98
N GLU A 51 -1.62 32.30 11.05
CA GLU A 51 -1.67 32.59 9.63
C GLU A 51 -3.05 32.27 9.04
N THR A 52 -3.54 33.17 8.19
CA THR A 52 -4.80 32.98 7.47
C THR A 52 -4.56 32.16 6.19
N LEU A 53 -5.65 31.72 5.56
CA LEU A 53 -5.58 31.07 4.25
C LEU A 53 -4.99 32.00 3.16
N ALA A 54 -5.14 33.33 3.30
CA ALA A 54 -4.54 34.30 2.39
C ALA A 54 -3.02 34.40 2.57
N ASP A 55 -2.51 34.26 3.79
CA ASP A 55 -1.07 34.21 4.07
C ASP A 55 -0.44 32.93 3.49
N VAL A 56 -1.16 31.81 3.58
CA VAL A 56 -0.79 30.53 2.94
C VAL A 56 -0.79 30.65 1.41
N GLN A 57 -1.77 31.33 0.81
CA GLN A 57 -1.77 31.61 -0.63
C GLN A 57 -0.56 32.43 -1.03
N ALA A 58 -0.28 33.54 -0.34
CA ALA A 58 0.87 34.39 -0.63
C ALA A 58 2.20 33.65 -0.41
N LEU A 59 2.27 32.68 0.51
CA LEU A 59 3.43 31.79 0.68
C LEU A 59 3.59 30.85 -0.53
N CYS A 60 2.51 30.26 -1.03
CA CYS A 60 2.52 29.41 -2.23
C CYS A 60 2.99 30.19 -3.46
N GLU A 61 2.47 31.41 -3.65
CA GLU A 61 2.83 32.28 -4.77
C GLU A 61 4.32 32.68 -4.73
N ARG A 62 4.87 32.99 -3.54
CA ARG A 62 6.32 33.23 -3.37
C ARG A 62 7.17 31.98 -3.61
N ALA A 63 6.68 30.80 -3.23
CA ALA A 63 7.39 29.53 -3.38
C ALA A 63 7.35 28.97 -4.81
N ALA A 64 6.44 29.46 -5.66
CA ALA A 64 6.21 28.96 -7.01
C ALA A 64 7.16 29.55 -8.08
N ASP A 65 8.03 30.50 -7.69
CA ASP A 65 8.97 31.24 -8.55
C ASP A 65 8.32 31.86 -9.79
N SER A 66 8.32 31.15 -10.92
CA SER A 66 7.74 31.61 -12.21
C SER A 66 6.48 30.85 -12.63
N ALA A 67 6.03 29.86 -11.87
CA ALA A 67 4.83 29.08 -12.18
C ALA A 67 3.55 29.85 -11.85
N ALA A 68 2.53 29.72 -12.70
CA ALA A 68 1.22 30.30 -12.43
C ALA A 68 0.48 29.47 -11.37
N VAL A 69 0.12 30.08 -10.24
CA VAL A 69 -0.58 29.39 -9.15
C VAL A 69 -2.09 29.55 -9.27
N VAL A 70 -2.80 28.42 -9.29
CA VAL A 70 -4.25 28.34 -9.16
C VAL A 70 -4.56 27.87 -7.73
N PHE A 71 -4.68 28.83 -6.81
CA PHE A 71 -5.01 28.57 -5.41
C PHE A 71 -6.53 28.61 -5.21
N ARG A 72 -7.13 27.53 -4.69
CA ARG A 72 -8.58 27.44 -4.42
C ARG A 72 -8.88 26.69 -3.13
N GLN A 73 -10.02 26.99 -2.51
CA GLN A 73 -10.53 26.29 -1.33
C GLN A 73 -12.04 26.06 -1.43
N THR A 74 -12.50 24.88 -1.02
CA THR A 74 -13.93 24.58 -0.91
C THR A 74 -14.26 23.71 0.30
N ASN A 75 -15.49 23.84 0.77
CA ASN A 75 -16.12 22.95 1.74
C ASN A 75 -16.96 21.83 1.09
N HIS A 76 -16.98 21.74 -0.25
CA HIS A 76 -17.78 20.80 -1.01
C HIS A 76 -16.91 19.79 -1.77
N GLU A 77 -17.06 18.50 -1.45
CA GLU A 77 -16.32 17.39 -2.06
C GLU A 77 -16.40 17.35 -3.60
N GLY A 78 -17.60 17.55 -4.16
CA GLY A 78 -17.81 17.55 -5.62
C GLY A 78 -17.07 18.69 -6.33
N GLU A 79 -17.04 19.89 -5.75
CA GLU A 79 -16.31 21.03 -6.33
C GLU A 79 -14.79 20.81 -6.28
N LEU A 80 -14.28 20.18 -5.22
CA LEU A 80 -12.87 19.78 -5.13
C LEU A 80 -12.51 18.74 -6.20
N ILE A 81 -13.41 17.79 -6.48
CA ILE A 81 -13.28 16.80 -7.55
C ILE A 81 -13.30 17.46 -8.93
N ASP A 82 -14.20 18.41 -9.18
CA ASP A 82 -14.26 19.15 -10.44
C ASP A 82 -12.98 19.96 -10.71
N TRP A 83 -12.35 20.50 -9.66
CA TRP A 83 -11.04 21.16 -9.79
C TRP A 83 -9.89 20.18 -10.01
N VAL A 84 -9.98 18.95 -9.51
CA VAL A 84 -9.03 17.87 -9.85
C VAL A 84 -9.18 17.47 -11.33
N HIS A 85 -10.42 17.38 -11.84
CA HIS A 85 -10.67 17.17 -13.27
C HIS A 85 -10.13 18.34 -14.13
N GLU A 86 -10.28 19.59 -13.69
CA GLU A 86 -9.69 20.75 -14.38
C GLU A 86 -8.14 20.70 -14.34
N ALA A 87 -7.55 20.34 -13.20
CA ALA A 87 -6.11 20.21 -13.04
C ALA A 87 -5.51 19.14 -13.98
N ARG A 88 -6.24 18.05 -14.24
CA ARG A 88 -5.83 16.99 -15.19
C ARG A 88 -5.53 17.52 -16.60
N GLU A 89 -6.23 18.57 -17.03
CA GLU A 89 -6.06 19.14 -18.38
C GLU A 89 -5.07 20.31 -18.43
N LYS A 90 -4.99 21.09 -17.34
CA LYS A 90 -4.31 22.40 -17.33
C LYS A 90 -3.06 22.45 -16.47
N ALA A 91 -2.98 21.65 -15.41
CA ALA A 91 -1.90 21.74 -14.43
C ALA A 91 -0.67 20.95 -14.87
N SER A 92 0.51 21.45 -14.51
CA SER A 92 1.79 20.72 -14.58
C SER A 92 2.08 19.95 -13.29
N ALA A 93 1.49 20.36 -12.17
CA ALA A 93 1.55 19.68 -10.87
C ALA A 93 0.36 20.07 -9.98
N LEU A 94 0.07 19.24 -8.98
CA LEU A 94 -0.96 19.47 -7.96
C LEU A 94 -0.35 19.40 -6.55
N VAL A 95 -0.61 20.42 -5.74
CA VAL A 95 -0.53 20.34 -4.27
C VAL A 95 -1.95 20.27 -3.73
N ILE A 96 -2.24 19.31 -2.85
CA ILE A 96 -3.57 19.14 -2.28
C ILE A 96 -3.53 18.95 -0.76
N ASN A 97 -4.23 19.83 -0.05
CA ASN A 97 -4.58 19.63 1.36
C ASN A 97 -6.08 19.32 1.42
N ALA A 98 -6.43 18.03 1.34
CA ALA A 98 -7.83 17.61 1.37
C ALA A 98 -8.49 17.74 2.77
N ALA A 99 -7.76 18.21 3.78
CA ALA A 99 -8.22 18.40 5.15
C ALA A 99 -9.01 17.17 5.66
N GLY A 100 -10.27 17.35 6.07
CA GLY A 100 -11.11 16.24 6.54
C GLY A 100 -11.35 15.13 5.49
N TYR A 101 -11.44 15.48 4.20
CA TYR A 101 -11.71 14.52 3.13
C TYR A 101 -10.56 13.54 2.87
N THR A 102 -9.35 13.88 3.32
CA THR A 102 -8.20 12.97 3.37
C THR A 102 -8.57 11.61 3.97
N HIS A 103 -9.39 11.61 5.02
CA HIS A 103 -9.69 10.42 5.82
C HIS A 103 -10.98 9.70 5.39
N THR A 104 -11.76 10.26 4.47
CA THR A 104 -13.11 9.77 4.14
C THR A 104 -13.41 9.65 2.64
N SER A 105 -12.76 10.44 1.78
CA SER A 105 -13.17 10.58 0.38
C SER A 105 -12.52 9.55 -0.54
N VAL A 106 -13.26 8.48 -0.82
CA VAL A 106 -12.93 7.54 -1.90
C VAL A 106 -13.15 8.20 -3.28
N ALA A 107 -14.15 9.08 -3.41
CA ALA A 107 -14.45 9.78 -4.65
C ALA A 107 -13.30 10.71 -5.09
N LEU A 108 -12.68 11.44 -4.14
CA LEU A 108 -11.50 12.26 -4.41
C LEU A 108 -10.29 11.40 -4.77
N LEU A 109 -10.08 10.26 -4.11
CA LEU A 109 -9.04 9.29 -4.49
C LEU A 109 -9.22 8.84 -5.95
N ASP A 110 -10.43 8.45 -6.35
CA ASP A 110 -10.69 8.00 -7.73
C ASP A 110 -10.52 9.13 -8.76
N ALA A 111 -10.88 10.37 -8.42
CA ALA A 111 -10.56 11.54 -9.25
C ALA A 111 -9.04 11.76 -9.38
N LEU A 112 -8.30 11.68 -8.28
CA LEU A 112 -6.84 11.86 -8.25
C LEU A 112 -6.09 10.77 -9.05
N LYS A 113 -6.60 9.52 -9.11
CA LYS A 113 -6.03 8.46 -9.98
C LYS A 113 -6.04 8.81 -11.46
N THR A 114 -6.86 9.77 -11.90
CA THR A 114 -6.96 10.15 -13.32
C THR A 114 -5.83 11.09 -13.77
N LEU A 115 -5.04 11.62 -12.84
CA LEU A 115 -3.95 12.57 -13.07
C LEU A 115 -2.64 11.83 -13.40
N THR A 116 -1.97 12.27 -14.46
CA THR A 116 -0.62 11.80 -14.85
C THR A 116 0.50 12.74 -14.40
N ILE A 117 0.14 13.81 -13.70
CA ILE A 117 1.05 14.85 -13.16
C ILE A 117 1.52 14.50 -11.74
N PRO A 118 2.59 15.13 -11.21
CA PRO A 118 2.96 14.99 -9.81
C PRO A 118 1.86 15.51 -8.89
N ILE A 119 1.57 14.76 -7.83
CA ILE A 119 0.62 15.12 -6.77
C ILE A 119 1.40 15.15 -5.46
N VAL A 120 1.33 16.25 -4.71
CA VAL A 120 1.90 16.33 -3.36
C VAL A 120 0.76 16.57 -2.36
N GLU A 121 0.58 15.63 -1.44
CA GLU A 121 -0.35 15.80 -0.33
C GLU A 121 0.28 16.72 0.74
N CYS A 122 -0.47 17.69 1.23
CA CYS A 122 0.01 18.70 2.17
C CYS A 122 -0.89 18.78 3.40
N HIS A 123 -0.32 18.78 4.60
CA HIS A 123 -1.01 19.00 5.87
C HIS A 123 -0.29 20.02 6.74
N LEU A 124 -1.04 20.94 7.36
CA LEU A 124 -0.51 21.88 8.34
C LEU A 124 -0.04 21.16 9.61
N SER A 125 -0.97 20.47 10.28
CA SER A 125 -0.67 19.59 11.43
C SER A 125 -0.09 18.25 10.97
N ASN A 126 0.51 17.48 11.88
CA ASN A 126 0.90 16.08 11.62
C ASN A 126 -0.30 15.14 11.91
N PRO A 127 -0.92 14.48 10.92
CA PRO A 127 -2.07 13.59 11.15
C PRO A 127 -1.72 12.34 11.97
N ALA A 128 -0.48 11.84 11.91
CA ALA A 128 -0.04 10.65 12.65
C ALA A 128 0.12 10.91 14.16
N ALA A 129 0.34 12.17 14.57
CA ALA A 129 0.37 12.59 15.97
C ALA A 129 -1.02 12.87 16.57
N ARG A 130 -2.09 12.61 15.82
CA ARG A 130 -3.48 12.97 16.14
C ARG A 130 -4.36 11.73 16.36
N GLU A 131 -5.67 11.94 16.42
CA GLU A 131 -6.68 10.88 16.62
C GLU A 131 -6.53 9.75 15.58
N ARG A 132 -6.69 8.47 15.98
CA ARG A 132 -6.43 7.27 15.13
C ARG A 132 -7.10 7.32 13.75
N PHE A 133 -8.29 7.91 13.64
CA PHE A 133 -9.00 8.04 12.36
C PHE A 133 -8.28 8.95 11.35
N ARG A 134 -7.36 9.82 11.80
CA ARG A 134 -6.54 10.68 10.94
C ARG A 134 -5.27 10.01 10.41
N HIS A 135 -4.92 8.83 10.93
CA HIS A 135 -3.74 8.08 10.49
C HIS A 135 -3.94 7.47 9.11
N ARG A 136 -5.20 7.28 8.68
CA ARG A 136 -5.55 6.82 7.34
C ARG A 136 -5.72 8.01 6.39
N SER A 137 -4.99 8.00 5.28
CA SER A 137 -5.23 8.87 4.14
C SER A 137 -5.65 8.04 2.93
N TYR A 138 -6.70 8.49 2.25
CA TYR A 138 -7.06 8.04 0.91
C TYR A 138 -6.29 8.79 -0.18
N VAL A 139 -5.66 9.93 0.14
CA VAL A 139 -4.86 10.72 -0.82
C VAL A 139 -3.44 10.16 -0.93
N SER A 140 -2.81 9.76 0.17
CA SER A 140 -1.39 9.31 0.17
C SER A 140 -1.07 8.17 -0.80
N PRO A 141 -1.94 7.16 -1.01
CA PRO A 141 -1.65 6.08 -1.96
C PRO A 141 -1.53 6.50 -3.44
N VAL A 142 -1.97 7.72 -3.80
CA VAL A 142 -1.84 8.28 -5.15
C VAL A 142 -0.97 9.54 -5.21
N ALA A 143 -0.58 10.07 -4.05
CA ALA A 143 0.39 11.16 -3.96
C ALA A 143 1.79 10.66 -4.34
N THR A 144 2.55 11.47 -5.08
CA THR A 144 3.98 11.27 -5.34
C THR A 144 4.82 11.52 -4.08
N GLY A 145 4.29 12.29 -3.13
CA GLY A 145 4.88 12.51 -1.80
C GLY A 145 3.89 13.20 -0.86
N VAL A 146 4.19 13.14 0.44
CA VAL A 146 3.37 13.75 1.51
C VAL A 146 4.24 14.68 2.35
N VAL A 147 3.77 15.91 2.59
CA VAL A 147 4.35 16.87 3.51
C VAL A 147 3.36 17.14 4.64
N SER A 148 3.76 16.96 5.89
CA SER A 148 2.87 17.18 7.03
C SER A 148 3.60 17.68 8.28
N GLY A 149 2.90 18.48 9.11
CA GLY A 149 3.38 18.84 10.45
C GLY A 149 4.26 20.09 10.55
N PHE A 150 4.52 20.81 9.47
CA PHE A 150 5.35 22.02 9.46
C PHE A 150 4.52 23.32 9.48
N GLY A 151 3.23 23.26 9.84
CA GLY A 151 2.32 24.41 9.74
C GLY A 151 2.26 24.94 8.31
N PRO A 152 2.12 26.27 8.10
CA PRO A 152 2.12 26.87 6.77
C PRO A 152 3.36 26.53 5.92
N PHE A 153 4.53 26.30 6.54
CA PHE A 153 5.74 25.92 5.81
C PHE A 153 5.61 24.58 5.07
N SER A 154 4.67 23.70 5.47
CA SER A 154 4.31 22.51 4.68
C SER A 154 3.94 22.86 3.23
N TYR A 155 3.27 24.00 3.01
CA TYR A 155 2.88 24.44 1.66
C TYR A 155 4.08 24.87 0.83
N GLU A 156 5.03 25.63 1.39
CA GLU A 156 6.24 26.01 0.66
C GLU A 156 7.04 24.76 0.23
N LEU A 157 7.24 23.82 1.14
CA LEU A 157 7.90 22.55 0.85
C LEU A 157 7.15 21.76 -0.25
N ALA A 158 5.82 21.67 -0.15
CA ALA A 158 5.00 20.96 -1.13
C ALA A 158 5.02 21.62 -2.51
N VAL A 159 4.95 22.95 -2.59
CA VAL A 159 5.04 23.73 -3.85
C VAL A 159 6.39 23.49 -4.53
N ARG A 160 7.50 23.64 -3.79
CA ARG A 160 8.85 23.43 -4.33
C ARG A 160 9.05 21.99 -4.83
N ALA A 161 8.59 21.00 -4.06
CA ALA A 161 8.65 19.60 -4.47
C ALA A 161 7.80 19.30 -5.72
N ALA A 162 6.55 19.76 -5.76
CA ALA A 162 5.63 19.53 -6.87
C ALA A 162 6.15 20.12 -8.19
N LEU A 163 6.67 21.35 -8.16
CA LEU A 163 7.26 22.00 -9.33
C LEU A 163 8.56 21.33 -9.78
N ARG A 164 9.41 20.92 -8.84
CA ARG A 164 10.65 20.18 -9.16
C ARG A 164 10.35 18.87 -9.89
N LEU A 165 9.41 18.08 -9.38
CA LEU A 165 8.97 16.83 -10.00
C LEU A 165 8.37 17.04 -11.41
N ALA A 166 7.66 18.15 -11.63
CA ALA A 166 7.12 18.49 -12.95
C ALA A 166 8.22 18.88 -13.95
N GLN A 167 9.26 19.61 -13.49
CA GLN A 167 10.43 19.95 -14.29
C GLN A 167 11.22 18.68 -14.69
N GLU A 168 11.40 17.75 -13.76
CA GLU A 168 12.10 16.48 -14.02
C GLU A 168 11.35 15.63 -15.05
N ARG A 169 10.03 15.42 -14.90
CA ARG A 169 9.20 14.74 -15.92
C ARG A 169 9.23 15.46 -17.29
N ARG A 170 9.32 16.80 -17.33
CA ARG A 170 9.47 17.58 -18.58
C ARG A 170 10.88 17.42 -19.20
N ALA A 171 11.91 17.19 -18.40
CA ALA A 171 13.27 16.93 -18.87
C ALA A 171 13.42 15.49 -19.42
N GLU A 172 12.87 14.51 -18.71
CA GLU A 172 12.82 13.11 -19.16
C GLU A 172 12.07 12.95 -20.49
N SER A 173 10.87 13.53 -20.61
CA SER A 173 10.07 13.46 -21.85
C SER A 173 10.67 14.24 -23.03
N LYS A 174 11.57 15.20 -22.78
CA LYS A 174 12.36 15.89 -23.84
C LYS A 174 13.65 15.17 -24.19
N THR A 175 14.14 14.26 -23.35
CA THR A 175 15.37 13.50 -23.60
C THR A 175 15.03 12.33 -24.53
N PRO A 176 15.62 12.22 -25.73
CA PRO A 176 15.41 11.07 -26.59
C PRO A 176 15.83 9.81 -25.84
N ALA A 177 14.99 8.78 -25.82
CA ALA A 177 15.32 7.49 -25.21
C ALA A 177 16.71 7.04 -25.70
N PRO A 178 17.59 6.57 -24.79
CA PRO A 178 18.94 6.17 -25.17
C PRO A 178 18.84 5.09 -26.25
N LYS A 179 19.38 5.39 -27.44
CA LYS A 179 19.49 4.39 -28.51
C LYS A 179 20.38 3.28 -27.99
N LEU A 180 19.76 2.16 -27.61
CA LEU A 180 20.44 0.89 -27.35
C LEU A 180 21.38 0.62 -28.52
N LYS A 181 22.69 0.69 -28.26
CA LYS A 181 23.68 0.31 -29.25
C LYS A 181 23.76 -1.20 -29.23
N ASN A 182 23.28 -1.81 -30.32
CA ASN A 182 23.39 -3.22 -30.68
C ASN A 182 22.66 -4.22 -29.75
N GLU A 183 21.70 -4.96 -30.30
CA GLU A 183 21.04 -6.12 -29.69
C GLU A 183 21.96 -7.36 -29.49
N ALA A 184 23.29 -7.17 -29.59
CA ALA A 184 24.29 -8.23 -29.54
C ALA A 184 25.26 -8.12 -28.34
N GLU A 185 25.19 -7.05 -27.55
CA GLU A 185 25.99 -6.91 -26.33
C GLU A 185 25.17 -7.33 -25.11
N ILE A 186 25.54 -8.46 -24.50
CA ILE A 186 24.92 -8.95 -23.26
C ILE A 186 25.15 -7.90 -22.17
N ASP A 187 24.07 -7.34 -21.61
CA ASP A 187 24.16 -6.32 -20.57
C ASP A 187 24.79 -6.91 -19.30
N THR A 188 26.09 -6.63 -19.13
CA THR A 188 26.88 -7.08 -17.97
C THR A 188 26.40 -6.47 -16.65
N THR A 189 25.65 -5.37 -16.70
CA THR A 189 24.97 -4.76 -15.55
C THR A 189 23.81 -5.62 -15.09
N LEU A 190 22.96 -6.04 -16.03
CA LEU A 190 21.82 -6.93 -15.77
C LEU A 190 22.28 -8.28 -15.24
N VAL A 191 23.31 -8.89 -15.83
CA VAL A 191 23.89 -10.16 -15.36
C VAL A 191 24.40 -10.03 -13.92
N ARG A 192 25.05 -8.90 -13.56
CA ARG A 192 25.51 -8.64 -12.20
C ARG A 192 24.34 -8.50 -11.21
N GLN A 193 23.32 -7.71 -11.56
CA GLN A 193 22.11 -7.55 -10.73
C GLN A 193 21.40 -8.90 -10.50
N LEU A 194 21.31 -9.75 -11.51
CA LEU A 194 20.73 -11.09 -11.37
C LEU A 194 21.57 -12.00 -10.47
N ALA A 195 22.90 -11.89 -10.50
CA ALA A 195 23.78 -12.60 -9.58
C ALA A 195 23.67 -12.09 -8.13
N ASP A 196 23.55 -10.77 -7.94
CA ASP A 196 23.37 -10.16 -6.61
C ASP A 196 22.02 -10.58 -5.99
N ILE A 197 20.92 -10.51 -6.77
CA ILE A 197 19.60 -11.03 -6.35
C ILE A 197 19.69 -12.54 -6.05
N LEU A 198 20.40 -13.32 -6.86
CA LEU A 198 20.57 -14.75 -6.63
C LEU A 198 21.37 -15.04 -5.35
N ASN A 199 22.28 -14.16 -4.92
CA ASN A 199 23.01 -14.29 -3.65
C ASN A 199 22.16 -13.88 -2.44
N ASP A 200 21.45 -12.75 -2.53
CA ASP A 200 20.63 -12.19 -1.44
C ASP A 200 19.34 -12.99 -1.19
N THR A 201 18.89 -13.77 -2.17
CA THR A 201 17.72 -14.66 -2.06
C THR A 201 18.14 -16.13 -1.96
N SER A 202 17.31 -16.97 -1.35
CA SER A 202 17.51 -18.43 -1.32
C SER A 202 17.19 -19.13 -2.67
N LEU A 203 17.28 -18.41 -3.79
CA LEU A 203 17.00 -18.94 -5.12
C LEU A 203 18.19 -19.73 -5.68
N THR A 204 17.90 -20.88 -6.28
CA THR A 204 18.91 -21.75 -6.91
C THR A 204 19.23 -21.33 -8.34
N GLU A 205 18.26 -20.74 -9.03
CA GLU A 205 18.40 -20.19 -10.38
C GLU A 205 17.42 -19.03 -10.62
N ILE A 206 17.78 -18.15 -11.56
CA ILE A 206 16.95 -17.06 -12.07
C ILE A 206 17.12 -17.04 -13.60
N GLU A 207 16.00 -17.09 -14.33
CA GLU A 207 15.96 -16.96 -15.78
C GLU A 207 15.14 -15.74 -16.18
N VAL A 208 15.64 -14.95 -17.15
CA VAL A 208 14.99 -13.75 -17.68
C VAL A 208 15.00 -13.81 -19.20
N GLU A 209 13.82 -13.67 -19.81
CA GLU A 209 13.62 -13.57 -21.25
C GLU A 209 13.17 -12.16 -21.64
N ARG A 210 13.82 -11.57 -22.65
CA ARG A 210 13.43 -10.30 -23.27
C ARG A 210 13.60 -10.37 -24.79
N GLY A 211 12.50 -10.52 -25.51
CA GLY A 211 12.55 -10.74 -26.95
C GLY A 211 13.22 -12.09 -27.25
N GLU A 212 14.28 -12.08 -28.05
CA GLU A 212 15.08 -13.28 -28.36
C GLU A 212 16.20 -13.55 -27.33
N LEU A 213 16.47 -12.61 -26.41
CA LEU A 213 17.53 -12.73 -25.41
C LEU A 213 17.03 -13.51 -24.19
N ARG A 214 17.68 -14.64 -23.89
CA ARG A 214 17.50 -15.43 -22.66
C ARG A 214 18.77 -15.42 -21.82
N ILE A 215 18.64 -15.03 -20.56
CA ILE A 215 19.73 -15.03 -19.57
C ILE A 215 19.33 -15.95 -18.43
N ARG A 216 20.14 -16.98 -18.16
CA ARG A 216 19.98 -17.88 -17.01
C ARG A 216 21.20 -17.78 -16.10
N VAL A 217 20.98 -17.47 -14.83
CA VAL A 217 21.99 -17.42 -13.78
C VAL A 217 21.63 -18.49 -12.74
N ALA A 218 22.57 -19.34 -12.36
CA ALA A 218 22.37 -20.41 -11.40
C ALA A 218 23.57 -20.52 -10.45
N ARG A 219 23.33 -20.90 -9.19
CA ARG A 219 24.39 -21.23 -8.24
C ARG A 219 24.81 -22.70 -8.37
N GLU A 220 26.11 -22.95 -8.36
CA GLU A 220 26.65 -24.31 -8.29
C GLU A 220 26.54 -24.83 -6.85
N ILE A 221 25.63 -25.77 -6.61
CA ILE A 221 25.46 -26.41 -5.31
C ILE A 221 26.32 -27.67 -5.27
N VAL A 222 27.52 -27.55 -4.71
CA VAL A 222 28.36 -28.72 -4.39
C VAL A 222 27.70 -29.48 -3.25
N ALA A 223 27.02 -30.58 -3.57
CA ALA A 223 26.43 -31.45 -2.57
C ALA A 223 27.51 -32.06 -1.66
N ALA A 224 27.41 -31.84 -0.35
CA ALA A 224 28.28 -32.49 0.62
C ALA A 224 28.09 -34.02 0.56
N PRO A 225 29.16 -34.83 0.69
CA PRO A 225 29.04 -36.28 0.65
C PRO A 225 28.20 -36.79 1.82
N VAL A 226 27.16 -37.57 1.50
CA VAL A 226 26.22 -38.12 2.49
C VAL A 226 26.94 -39.14 3.37
N MET A 227 27.25 -38.77 4.61
CA MET A 227 27.64 -39.75 5.62
C MET A 227 26.45 -40.64 5.95
N GLN A 228 26.55 -41.92 5.60
CA GLN A 228 25.63 -42.95 6.06
C GLN A 228 25.86 -43.21 7.56
N TYR A 229 25.01 -42.66 8.40
CA TYR A 229 24.92 -43.10 9.80
C TYR A 229 24.24 -44.46 9.86
N ALA A 230 24.95 -45.44 10.43
CA ALA A 230 24.38 -46.75 10.74
C ALA A 230 23.27 -46.62 11.79
N ALA A 231 22.17 -47.36 11.61
CA ALA A 231 21.03 -47.32 12.52
C ALA A 231 21.41 -47.87 13.91
N ALA A 232 21.19 -47.06 14.95
CA ALA A 232 21.28 -47.51 16.34
C ALA A 232 19.99 -48.26 16.75
N PRO A 233 20.05 -49.25 17.65
CA PRO A 233 18.89 -50.07 18.00
C PRO A 233 17.86 -49.30 18.85
N ALA A 234 16.58 -49.64 18.68
CA ALA A 234 15.49 -49.05 19.45
C ALA A 234 15.53 -49.48 20.95
N PRO A 235 15.32 -48.54 21.90
CA PRO A 235 15.10 -48.89 23.31
C PRO A 235 13.67 -49.41 23.54
N ALA A 236 13.53 -50.29 24.53
CA ALA A 236 12.27 -50.97 24.84
C ALA A 236 11.23 -50.07 25.55
N ALA A 237 9.97 -50.48 25.46
CA ALA A 237 8.83 -49.78 26.04
C ALA A 237 8.83 -49.76 27.59
N HIS A 238 8.23 -48.72 28.16
CA HIS A 238 7.82 -48.71 29.56
C HIS A 238 6.39 -48.17 29.74
N VAL A 239 5.76 -48.63 30.82
CA VAL A 239 4.30 -48.63 31.05
C VAL A 239 3.88 -47.33 31.76
N PRO A 240 2.70 -46.75 31.47
CA PRO A 240 2.28 -45.49 32.10
C PRO A 240 1.85 -45.66 33.56
N ALA A 241 2.10 -44.62 34.37
CA ALA A 241 1.59 -44.49 35.73
C ALA A 241 0.55 -43.35 35.82
N ALA A 242 -0.43 -43.50 36.71
CA ALA A 242 -1.68 -42.73 36.70
C ALA A 242 -1.62 -41.37 37.46
N ALA A 243 -2.60 -40.52 37.15
CA ALA A 243 -2.85 -39.22 37.79
C ALA A 243 -3.60 -39.32 39.14
N PRO A 244 -3.71 -38.19 39.85
CA PRO A 244 -4.95 -37.83 40.55
C PRO A 244 -5.40 -36.37 40.35
N ALA A 245 -6.69 -36.10 40.64
CA ALA A 245 -7.33 -34.76 40.69
C ALA A 245 -7.77 -34.45 42.16
N ALA A 246 -8.24 -33.27 42.57
CA ALA A 246 -8.68 -32.03 41.89
C ALA A 246 -8.19 -30.79 42.73
N ALA A 247 -8.73 -29.56 42.77
CA ALA A 247 -9.99 -28.93 42.31
C ALA A 247 -9.83 -27.37 42.17
N ALA A 248 -10.95 -26.62 42.18
CA ALA A 248 -11.05 -25.15 42.15
C ALA A 248 -11.67 -24.61 43.47
N PRO A 249 -11.86 -23.28 43.75
CA PRO A 249 -11.74 -22.12 42.84
C PRO A 249 -11.15 -20.77 43.40
N ALA A 250 -11.04 -19.80 42.47
CA ALA A 250 -11.27 -18.34 42.61
C ALA A 250 -10.11 -17.32 42.88
N ALA A 251 -10.29 -16.15 42.23
CA ALA A 251 -9.65 -14.83 42.35
C ALA A 251 -8.28 -14.55 41.68
N MET A 252 -8.22 -13.44 40.92
CA MET A 252 -7.01 -12.84 40.34
C MET A 252 -6.22 -12.05 41.40
N PRO A 253 -4.89 -11.85 41.22
CA PRO A 253 -4.44 -10.58 40.65
C PRO A 253 -3.29 -10.70 39.63
N SER A 254 -2.95 -9.57 39.02
CA SER A 254 -1.95 -9.37 37.96
C SER A 254 -0.49 -9.37 38.45
N ASP A 255 0.40 -10.07 37.74
CA ASP A 255 1.82 -9.66 37.56
C ASP A 255 2.45 -10.39 36.33
N PRO A 256 3.46 -9.84 35.62
CA PRO A 256 3.88 -10.33 34.31
C PRO A 256 5.18 -11.17 34.32
N ALA A 257 5.12 -12.50 34.47
CA ALA A 257 6.25 -13.39 34.15
C ALA A 257 5.94 -14.91 34.07
N THR A 258 5.26 -15.38 33.00
CA THR A 258 5.47 -16.78 32.54
C THR A 258 5.18 -16.98 31.05
N ILE A 259 6.19 -16.80 30.19
CA ILE A 259 6.15 -17.37 28.84
C ILE A 259 6.46 -18.86 28.98
N VAL A 260 5.42 -19.66 29.24
CA VAL A 260 5.47 -21.09 28.93
C VAL A 260 5.29 -21.19 27.41
N ALA A 261 6.36 -21.55 26.69
CA ALA A 261 6.29 -21.80 25.26
C ALA A 261 5.37 -23.01 24.99
N LYS A 262 4.07 -22.75 24.77
CA LYS A 262 3.11 -23.78 24.38
C LYS A 262 3.53 -24.34 23.02
N LYS A 263 3.73 -25.64 22.95
CA LYS A 263 4.19 -26.34 21.76
C LYS A 263 3.03 -26.47 20.76
N GLY A 264 2.99 -25.58 19.77
CA GLY A 264 1.98 -25.58 18.72
C GLY A 264 2.31 -24.55 17.64
N GLU A 265 1.60 -24.62 16.51
CA GLU A 265 1.70 -23.64 15.44
C GLU A 265 0.62 -22.58 15.59
N GLU A 266 1.02 -21.31 15.59
CA GLU A 266 0.11 -20.18 15.66
C GLU A 266 -0.52 -19.92 14.28
N VAL A 267 -1.83 -20.14 14.16
CA VAL A 267 -2.61 -19.59 13.04
C VAL A 267 -2.81 -18.10 13.28
N LYS A 268 -2.23 -17.26 12.42
CA LYS A 268 -2.18 -15.80 12.57
C LYS A 268 -3.18 -15.10 11.67
N SER A 269 -3.61 -13.91 12.07
CA SER A 269 -4.51 -13.10 11.23
C SER A 269 -3.79 -12.60 9.98
N PRO A 270 -4.31 -12.85 8.76
CA PRO A 270 -3.78 -12.29 7.52
C PRO A 270 -4.26 -10.86 7.26
N MET A 271 -5.03 -10.25 8.17
CA MET A 271 -5.63 -8.92 8.00
C MET A 271 -5.96 -8.25 9.35
N VAL A 272 -6.20 -6.94 9.32
CA VAL A 272 -6.76 -6.20 10.47
C VAL A 272 -8.29 -6.27 10.39
N GLY A 273 -8.96 -6.58 11.50
CA GLY A 273 -10.42 -6.70 11.51
C GLY A 273 -11.01 -7.07 12.87
N THR A 274 -12.29 -7.46 12.88
CA THR A 274 -12.99 -7.94 14.09
C THR A 274 -13.19 -9.46 13.99
N VAL A 275 -12.73 -10.21 14.98
CA VAL A 275 -12.94 -11.66 15.08
C VAL A 275 -14.39 -11.96 15.45
N TYR A 276 -14.97 -12.95 14.78
CA TYR A 276 -16.16 -13.65 15.27
C TYR A 276 -15.89 -15.16 15.30
N LEU A 277 -16.19 -15.78 16.43
CA LEU A 277 -15.97 -17.21 16.68
C LEU A 277 -17.09 -18.08 16.09
N GLN A 278 -18.18 -17.47 15.63
CA GLN A 278 -19.42 -18.10 15.17
C GLN A 278 -19.97 -17.40 13.92
N ALA A 279 -20.75 -18.11 13.10
CA ALA A 279 -21.29 -17.56 11.84
C ALA A 279 -22.45 -16.56 12.05
N SER A 280 -23.15 -16.68 13.17
CA SER A 280 -24.22 -15.79 13.61
C SER A 280 -24.40 -15.96 15.14
N PRO A 281 -25.12 -15.06 15.84
CA PRO A 281 -25.32 -15.15 17.30
C PRO A 281 -26.04 -16.42 17.80
N GLU A 282 -26.67 -17.18 16.90
CA GLU A 282 -27.39 -18.43 17.21
C GLU A 282 -26.64 -19.68 16.72
N ALA A 283 -25.52 -19.51 15.99
CA ALA A 283 -24.71 -20.60 15.48
C ALA A 283 -23.69 -21.09 16.53
N PRO A 284 -23.33 -22.38 16.55
CA PRO A 284 -22.20 -22.83 17.36
C PRO A 284 -20.88 -22.21 16.87
N PRO A 285 -19.86 -22.10 17.74
CA PRO A 285 -18.52 -21.70 17.32
C PRO A 285 -17.94 -22.61 16.24
N PHE A 286 -17.13 -22.05 15.35
CA PHE A 286 -16.47 -22.77 14.25
C PHE A 286 -15.47 -23.83 14.75
N CYS A 287 -14.81 -23.57 15.88
CA CYS A 287 -14.01 -24.54 16.62
C CYS A 287 -13.87 -24.15 18.11
N GLN A 288 -13.49 -25.13 18.94
CA GLN A 288 -13.16 -24.97 20.36
C GLN A 288 -11.88 -25.77 20.71
N ALA A 289 -11.29 -25.49 21.88
CA ALA A 289 -10.15 -26.24 22.37
C ALA A 289 -10.49 -27.74 22.54
N GLY A 290 -9.68 -28.61 21.94
CA GLY A 290 -9.87 -30.05 21.83
C GLY A 290 -10.41 -30.54 20.47
N ASP A 291 -10.90 -29.63 19.61
CA ASP A 291 -11.47 -30.02 18.31
C ASP A 291 -10.41 -30.52 17.32
N LYS A 292 -10.74 -31.59 16.61
CA LYS A 292 -9.95 -32.08 15.46
C LYS A 292 -10.38 -31.33 14.20
N VAL A 293 -9.42 -30.66 13.56
CA VAL A 293 -9.64 -29.83 12.37
C VAL A 293 -8.90 -30.39 11.17
N LYS A 294 -9.48 -30.22 9.99
CA LYS A 294 -8.83 -30.56 8.71
C LYS A 294 -8.31 -29.32 8.00
N LYS A 295 -7.28 -29.49 7.16
CA LYS A 295 -6.79 -28.44 6.26
C LYS A 295 -7.95 -27.81 5.46
N GLY A 296 -8.06 -26.49 5.49
CA GLY A 296 -9.12 -25.74 4.83
C GLY A 296 -10.42 -25.58 5.64
N GLN A 297 -10.55 -26.23 6.80
CA GLN A 297 -11.69 -26.02 7.70
C GLN A 297 -11.64 -24.62 8.31
N THR A 298 -12.75 -23.89 8.29
CA THR A 298 -12.89 -22.59 8.96
C THR A 298 -12.76 -22.76 10.47
N LEU A 299 -11.86 -21.98 11.08
CA LEU A 299 -11.60 -21.93 12.52
C LEU A 299 -12.32 -20.77 13.20
N LEU A 300 -12.42 -19.64 12.49
CA LEU A 300 -13.19 -18.44 12.86
C LEU A 300 -13.32 -17.53 11.61
N ILE A 301 -14.04 -16.42 11.72
CA ILE A 301 -14.11 -15.39 10.67
C ILE A 301 -13.57 -14.05 11.16
N VAL A 302 -12.91 -13.30 10.29
CA VAL A 302 -12.48 -11.92 10.55
C VAL A 302 -13.26 -10.97 9.64
N GLU A 303 -14.09 -10.10 10.23
CA GLU A 303 -14.71 -9.01 9.49
C GLU A 303 -13.65 -7.95 9.18
N ALA A 304 -13.37 -7.76 7.89
CA ALA A 304 -12.59 -6.65 7.39
C ALA A 304 -13.34 -5.97 6.25
N MET A 305 -13.50 -4.65 6.30
CA MET A 305 -14.20 -3.86 5.27
C MET A 305 -15.60 -4.41 4.92
N LYS A 306 -16.42 -4.75 5.93
CA LYS A 306 -17.77 -5.36 5.78
C LYS A 306 -17.79 -6.73 5.09
N THR A 307 -16.65 -7.38 4.96
CA THR A 307 -16.53 -8.73 4.39
C THR A 307 -16.14 -9.71 5.49
N MET A 308 -16.88 -10.80 5.63
CA MET A 308 -16.58 -11.86 6.60
C MET A 308 -15.56 -12.84 5.99
N ASN A 309 -14.29 -12.70 6.35
CA ASN A 309 -13.22 -13.50 5.77
C ASN A 309 -12.94 -14.75 6.62
N PRO A 310 -13.16 -15.98 6.11
CA PRO A 310 -12.90 -17.20 6.89
C PRO A 310 -11.41 -17.46 7.05
N ILE A 311 -10.98 -17.63 8.30
CA ILE A 311 -9.63 -18.08 8.65
C ILE A 311 -9.65 -19.60 8.68
N GLN A 312 -8.86 -20.23 7.82
CA GLN A 312 -8.85 -21.67 7.62
C GLN A 312 -7.63 -22.34 8.27
N ALA A 313 -7.79 -23.58 8.73
CA ALA A 313 -6.68 -24.38 9.23
C ALA A 313 -5.64 -24.65 8.11
N PRO A 314 -4.34 -24.34 8.31
CA PRO A 314 -3.31 -24.52 7.29
C PRO A 314 -2.98 -26.00 6.99
N ARG A 315 -3.30 -26.88 7.94
CA ARG A 315 -3.11 -28.34 7.91
C ARG A 315 -4.12 -29.03 8.82
N ASP A 316 -4.11 -30.36 8.81
CA ASP A 316 -4.80 -31.18 9.80
C ASP A 316 -4.13 -31.01 11.19
N GLY A 317 -4.92 -31.13 12.26
CA GLY A 317 -4.41 -30.98 13.63
C GLY A 317 -5.50 -30.95 14.70
N VAL A 318 -5.10 -30.56 15.91
CA VAL A 318 -5.99 -30.35 17.06
C VAL A 318 -5.91 -28.90 17.52
N VAL A 319 -7.05 -28.26 17.75
CA VAL A 319 -7.12 -26.92 18.37
C VAL A 319 -6.71 -27.04 19.83
N VAL A 320 -5.54 -26.49 20.18
CA VAL A 320 -5.06 -26.45 21.56
C VAL A 320 -5.80 -25.36 22.33
N GLU A 321 -5.96 -24.19 21.70
CA GLU A 321 -6.51 -22.99 22.31
C GLU A 321 -6.94 -22.00 21.23
N VAL A 322 -8.06 -21.31 21.44
CA VAL A 322 -8.43 -20.10 20.69
C VAL A 322 -7.92 -18.91 21.51
N LEU A 323 -7.03 -18.12 20.93
CA LEU A 323 -6.26 -17.08 21.62
C LEU A 323 -6.99 -15.71 21.68
N VAL A 324 -8.16 -15.63 21.05
CA VAL A 324 -8.94 -14.40 20.85
C VAL A 324 -10.41 -14.61 21.26
N GLY A 325 -11.05 -13.56 21.75
CA GLY A 325 -12.47 -13.53 22.10
C GLY A 325 -13.40 -13.24 20.91
N ASP A 326 -14.69 -13.54 21.09
CA ASP A 326 -15.73 -13.11 20.14
C ASP A 326 -15.88 -11.58 20.14
N ALA A 327 -16.09 -11.00 18.96
CA ALA A 327 -16.07 -9.55 18.70
C ALA A 327 -14.76 -8.82 19.08
N GLN A 328 -13.64 -9.53 19.26
CA GLN A 328 -12.33 -8.91 19.54
C GLN A 328 -11.73 -8.26 18.28
N PRO A 329 -11.25 -7.00 18.33
CA PRO A 329 -10.44 -6.43 17.25
C PRO A 329 -9.02 -7.04 17.25
N VAL A 330 -8.51 -7.37 16.07
CA VAL A 330 -7.18 -7.99 15.87
C VAL A 330 -6.38 -7.29 14.77
N GLU A 331 -5.05 -7.34 14.88
CA GLU A 331 -4.10 -6.78 13.92
C GLU A 331 -3.46 -7.84 13.00
N PHE A 332 -2.79 -7.39 11.94
CA PHE A 332 -2.09 -8.28 11.01
C PHE A 332 -0.95 -9.02 11.70
N GLY A 333 -0.91 -10.35 11.57
CA GLY A 333 0.08 -11.20 12.20
C GLY A 333 -0.22 -11.58 13.65
N GLU A 334 -1.32 -11.10 14.23
CA GLU A 334 -1.74 -11.47 15.60
C GLU A 334 -2.12 -12.97 15.66
N PRO A 335 -1.63 -13.74 16.66
CA PRO A 335 -2.02 -15.13 16.85
C PRO A 335 -3.51 -15.28 17.21
N LEU A 336 -4.22 -16.12 16.47
CA LEU A 336 -5.67 -16.33 16.61
C LEU A 336 -6.00 -17.69 17.24
N VAL A 337 -5.34 -18.75 16.78
CA VAL A 337 -5.59 -20.14 17.21
C VAL A 337 -4.26 -20.88 17.29
N LEU A 338 -4.07 -21.68 18.33
CA LEU A 338 -2.92 -22.56 18.48
C LEU A 338 -3.27 -23.98 18.01
N LEU A 339 -2.54 -24.53 17.04
CA LEU A 339 -2.75 -25.87 16.48
C LEU A 339 -1.59 -26.82 16.78
N GLU A 340 -1.89 -27.94 17.44
CA GLU A 340 -0.98 -29.10 17.51
C GLU A 340 -1.15 -29.99 16.26
N ALA A 341 -0.16 -30.82 15.93
CA ALA A 341 -0.12 -31.69 14.76
C ALA A 341 -0.42 -33.15 15.14
#